data_AF-Q5M2G9-F1
#
_entry.id   AF-Q5M2G9-F1
#
_cell.length_a   1.000
_cell.length_b   1.000
_cell.length_c   1.000
_cell.angle_alpha   90.00
_cell.angle_beta   90.00
_cell.angle_gamma   90.00
#
_symmetry.space_group_name_H-M   'P 1'
#
loop_
_entity.id
_entity.type
_entity.pdbx_description
1 polymer ?
#
loop_
_entity_poly.entity_id
_entity_poly.type
_entity_poly.pdbx_seq_one_letter_code
_entity_poly.pdbx_strand_id
1 'polypeptide(L)'
;MLLKTLGKKKTESEYEKYIARVACSFFSLGILGLFIVRSNSLSDYALGLVMGVTIGSYALSIYYFAALRHSKRLHQMYIAAYDERNKQILQVTAVATLVLEFLLIFALI
;
A
#
# COMPACT_ATOMS: atom_id res chain seq x y z
N MET A 1 -22.11 -0.20 4.08
CA MET A 1 -21.96 -0.22 5.56
C MET A 1 -20.51 -0.15 6.05
N LEU A 2 -19.51 -0.57 5.26
CA LEU A 2 -18.07 -0.50 5.63
C LEU A 2 -17.47 0.92 5.70
N LEU A 3 -18.03 1.90 4.98
CA LEU A 3 -17.53 3.29 4.99
C LEU A 3 -17.83 4.04 6.30
N LYS A 4 -18.85 3.62 7.06
CA LYS A 4 -19.27 4.31 8.30
C LYS A 4 -18.33 4.05 9.48
N THR A 5 -17.51 3.00 9.42
CA THR A 5 -16.52 2.66 10.47
C THR A 5 -15.11 3.19 10.18
N LEU A 6 -14.83 3.69 8.97
CA LEU A 6 -13.54 4.31 8.63
C LEU A 6 -13.34 5.71 9.25
N GLY A 7 -14.42 6.35 9.72
CA GLY A 7 -14.38 7.72 10.27
C GLY A 7 -14.03 7.83 11.75
N LYS A 8 -14.00 6.72 12.51
CA LYS A 8 -13.55 6.77 13.90
C LYS A 8 -12.04 6.61 13.95
N LYS A 9 -11.34 7.56 14.58
CA LYS A 9 -9.93 7.41 14.95
C LYS A 9 -9.78 6.09 15.70
N LYS A 10 -9.06 5.13 15.12
CA LYS A 10 -8.64 3.94 15.87
C LYS A 10 -7.69 4.38 16.97
N THR A 11 -7.69 3.67 18.09
CA THR A 11 -6.66 3.86 19.11
C THR A 11 -5.29 3.44 18.54
N GLU A 12 -4.21 3.93 19.12
CA GLU A 12 -2.85 3.61 18.67
C GLU A 12 -2.56 2.10 18.70
N SER A 13 -3.09 1.39 19.70
CA SER A 13 -2.97 -0.07 19.81
C SER A 13 -3.75 -0.84 18.74
N GLU A 14 -4.89 -0.31 18.29
CA GLU A 14 -5.62 -0.88 17.16
C GLU A 14 -4.94 -0.60 15.82
N TYR A 15 -4.27 0.55 15.70
CA TYR A 15 -3.46 0.89 14.54
C TYR A 15 -2.24 -0.02 14.41
N GLU A 16 -1.56 -0.32 15.52
CA GLU A 16 -0.46 -1.30 15.56
C GLU A 16 -0.90 -2.67 15.04
N LYS A 17 -2.00 -3.23 15.58
CA LYS A 17 -2.57 -4.51 15.12
C LYS A 17 -2.96 -4.47 13.64
N TYR A 18 -3.44 -3.33 13.17
CA TYR A 18 -3.75 -3.13 11.76
C TYR A 18 -2.50 -3.18 10.89
N ILE A 19 -1.44 -2.44 11.23
CA ILE A 19 -0.17 -2.44 10.49
C ILE A 19 0.48 -3.83 10.51
N ALA A 20 0.41 -4.55 11.63
CA ALA A 20 0.86 -5.95 11.71
C ALA A 20 0.10 -6.87 10.74
N ARG A 21 -1.23 -6.73 10.67
CA ARG A 21 -2.04 -7.50 9.72
C ARG A 21 -1.71 -7.14 8.27
N VAL A 22 -1.48 -5.86 7.97
CA VAL A 22 -1.08 -5.39 6.63
C VAL A 22 0.28 -5.96 6.26
N ALA A 23 1.27 -5.91 7.16
CA ALA A 23 2.59 -6.50 6.95
C ALA A 23 2.50 -8.00 6.64
N CYS A 24 1.77 -8.77 7.46
CA CYS A 24 1.56 -10.19 7.23
C CYS A 24 0.84 -10.48 5.90
N SER A 25 -0.10 -9.63 5.49
CA SER A 25 -0.83 -9.78 4.22
C SER A 25 0.08 -9.54 3.02
N PHE A 26 0.95 -8.52 3.07
CA PHE A 26 1.95 -8.30 2.02
C PHE A 26 2.99 -9.42 1.99
N PHE A 27 3.38 -9.95 3.14
CA PHE A 27 4.29 -11.09 3.21
C PHE A 27 3.71 -12.35 2.56
N SER A 28 2.44 -12.69 2.85
CA SER A 28 1.77 -13.83 2.22
C SER A 28 1.56 -13.63 0.72
N LEU A 29 1.25 -12.40 0.29
CA LEU A 29 1.16 -12.05 -1.12
C LEU A 29 2.51 -12.24 -1.84
N GLY A 30 3.63 -11.90 -1.19
CA GLY A 30 4.97 -12.19 -1.71
C GLY A 30 5.24 -13.69 -1.88
N ILE A 31 4.82 -14.52 -0.92
CA ILE A 31 4.96 -15.99 -1.01
C ILE A 31 4.13 -16.54 -2.18
N LEU A 32 2.90 -16.05 -2.35
CA LEU A 32 2.05 -16.42 -3.49
C LEU A 32 2.68 -15.99 -4.82
N GLY A 33 3.25 -14.80 -4.87
CA GLY A 33 3.99 -14.30 -6.03
C GLY A 33 5.17 -15.20 -6.40
N LEU A 34 5.97 -15.64 -5.43
CA LEU A 34 7.05 -16.61 -5.65
C LEU A 34 6.53 -17.94 -6.19
N PHE A 35 5.40 -18.44 -5.69
CA PHE A 35 4.80 -19.68 -6.17
C PHE A 35 4.39 -19.57 -7.64
N ILE A 36 3.80 -18.44 -8.03
CA ILE A 36 3.39 -18.16 -9.42
C ILE A 36 4.59 -18.02 -10.34
N VAL A 37 5.65 -17.32 -9.91
CA VAL A 37 6.89 -17.22 -10.70
C VAL A 37 7.53 -18.61 -10.89
N ARG A 38 7.51 -19.46 -9.86
CA ARG A 38 8.06 -20.82 -9.93
C ARG A 38 7.30 -21.72 -10.90
N SER A 39 5.98 -21.56 -11.01
CA SER A 39 5.14 -22.42 -11.86
C SER A 39 5.27 -22.14 -13.37
N ASN A 40 5.98 -21.07 -13.78
CA ASN A 40 6.37 -20.76 -15.18
C ASN A 40 5.26 -20.87 -16.22
N SER A 41 3.99 -20.71 -15.81
CA SER A 41 2.83 -20.89 -16.70
C SER A 41 2.40 -19.61 -17.40
N LEU A 42 3.16 -18.52 -17.24
CA LEU A 42 2.81 -17.17 -17.69
C LEU A 42 3.73 -16.72 -18.83
N SER A 43 3.24 -15.79 -19.66
CA SER A 43 4.08 -15.12 -20.66
C SER A 43 5.20 -14.31 -20.00
N ASP A 44 6.31 -14.10 -20.70
CA ASP A 44 7.49 -13.38 -20.17
C ASP A 44 7.14 -12.00 -19.61
N TYR A 45 6.23 -11.28 -20.28
CA TYR A 45 5.72 -10.00 -19.81
C TYR A 45 4.97 -10.11 -18.48
N ALA A 46 4.04 -11.07 -18.38
CA ALA A 46 3.27 -11.30 -17.15
C ALA A 46 4.17 -11.78 -16.01
N LEU A 47 5.16 -12.62 -16.31
CA LEU A 47 6.15 -13.08 -15.35
C LEU A 47 6.99 -11.93 -14.80
N GLY A 48 7.45 -11.02 -15.66
CA GLY A 48 8.13 -9.79 -15.25
C GLY A 48 7.27 -8.91 -14.34
N LEU A 49 5.99 -8.75 -14.67
CA LEU A 49 5.04 -7.99 -13.84
C LEU A 49 4.82 -8.64 -12.47
N VAL A 50 4.58 -9.96 -12.42
CA VAL A 50 4.42 -10.71 -11.16
C VAL A 50 5.70 -10.64 -10.32
N MET A 51 6.87 -10.72 -10.95
CA MET A 51 8.15 -10.60 -10.26
C MET A 51 8.31 -9.20 -9.63
N GLY A 52 7.97 -8.14 -10.35
CA GLY A 52 7.95 -6.76 -9.81
C GLY A 52 7.00 -6.59 -8.63
N VAL A 53 5.76 -7.10 -8.74
CA VAL A 53 4.76 -7.09 -7.65
C VAL A 53 5.27 -7.87 -6.44
N THR A 54 5.90 -9.03 -6.67
CA THR A 54 6.45 -9.88 -5.61
C THR A 54 7.55 -9.14 -4.84
N ILE A 55 8.52 -8.55 -5.54
CA ILE A 55 9.61 -7.77 -4.92
C ILE A 55 9.04 -6.58 -4.14
N GLY A 56 8.10 -5.83 -4.74
CA GLY A 56 7.44 -4.70 -4.08
C GLY A 56 6.69 -5.11 -2.81
N SER A 57 5.98 -6.24 -2.84
CA SER A 57 5.26 -6.76 -1.68
C SER A 57 6.18 -7.15 -0.53
N TYR A 58 7.34 -7.76 -0.81
CA TYR A 58 8.35 -8.05 0.20
C TYR A 58 8.98 -6.79 0.78
N ALA A 59 9.33 -5.82 -0.06
CA ALA A 59 9.89 -4.55 0.39
C ALA A 59 8.91 -3.81 1.33
N LEU A 60 7.62 -3.75 0.95
CA LEU A 60 6.56 -3.17 1.78
C LEU A 60 6.36 -3.93 3.09
N SER A 61 6.36 -5.26 3.04
CA SER A 61 6.27 -6.10 4.24
C SER A 61 7.41 -5.81 5.21
N ILE A 62 8.66 -5.81 4.74
CA ILE A 62 9.84 -5.52 5.57
C ILE A 62 9.76 -4.10 6.15
N TYR A 63 9.35 -3.12 5.34
CA TYR A 63 9.16 -1.75 5.80
C TYR A 63 8.15 -1.64 6.95
N TYR A 64 6.99 -2.29 6.83
CA TYR A 64 5.99 -2.29 7.91
C TYR A 64 6.46 -3.07 9.14
N PHE A 65 7.15 -4.20 8.98
CA PHE A 65 7.76 -4.91 10.11
C PHE A 65 8.82 -4.06 10.83
N ALA A 66 9.63 -3.31 10.09
CA ALA A 66 10.60 -2.38 10.67
C ALA A 66 9.89 -1.23 11.40
N ALA A 67 8.78 -0.71 10.86
CA ALA A 67 7.98 0.32 11.52
C ALA A 67 7.37 -0.18 12.84
N LEU A 68 6.90 -1.44 12.91
CA LEU A 68 6.36 -2.04 14.13
C LEU A 68 7.42 -2.20 15.24
N ARG A 69 8.69 -2.39 14.89
CA ARG A 69 9.79 -2.47 15.87
C ARG A 69 10.16 -1.14 16.51
N HIS A 70 9.71 -0.01 15.94
CA HIS A 70 10.04 1.32 16.43
C HIS A 70 8.77 2.11 16.78
N SER A 71 8.39 2.11 18.07
CA SER A 71 7.19 2.78 18.58
C SER A 71 7.09 4.25 18.15
N LYS A 72 8.19 5.02 18.18
CA LYS A 72 8.23 6.42 17.72
C LYS A 72 7.83 6.57 16.24
N ARG A 73 8.28 5.65 15.39
CA ARG A 73 8.02 5.68 13.95
C ARG A 73 6.58 5.26 13.66
N LEU A 74 6.07 4.27 14.38
CA LEU A 74 4.68 3.85 14.32
C LEU A 74 3.72 4.97 14.75
N HIS A 75 4.06 5.69 15.82
CA HIS A 75 3.29 6.84 16.30
C HIS A 75 3.25 7.98 15.27
N GLN A 76 4.38 8.29 14.63
CA GLN A 76 4.43 9.29 13.54
C GLN A 76 3.56 8.86 12.35
N MET A 77 3.61 7.59 11.96
CA MET A 77 2.73 7.05 10.92
C MET A 77 1.27 7.15 11.31
N TYR A 78 0.93 6.87 12.57
CA TYR A 78 -0.41 7.03 13.09
C TYR A 78 -0.89 8.48 12.97
N ILE A 79 -0.10 9.46 13.43
CA ILE A 79 -0.44 10.88 13.30
C ILE A 79 -0.65 11.25 11.82
N ALA A 80 0.29 10.87 10.95
CA ALA A 80 0.21 11.19 9.52
C ALA A 80 -1.01 10.56 8.81
N ALA A 81 -1.44 9.38 9.24
CA ALA A 81 -2.61 8.69 8.68
C ALA A 81 -3.95 9.33 9.12
N TYR A 82 -3.99 9.95 10.31
CA TYR A 82 -5.19 10.57 10.86
C TYR A 82 -5.19 12.10 10.80
N ASP A 83 -4.17 12.73 10.25
CA ASP A 83 -4.14 14.17 9.99
C ASP A 83 -5.11 14.50 8.83
N GLU A 84 -6.20 15.20 9.16
CA GLU A 84 -7.26 15.57 8.21
C GLU A 84 -6.76 16.51 7.11
N ARG A 85 -5.78 17.38 7.42
CA ARG A 85 -5.19 18.29 6.43
C ARG A 85 -4.42 17.51 5.37
N ASN A 86 -3.71 16.47 5.78
CA ASN A 86 -2.96 15.61 4.87
C ASN A 86 -3.89 14.86 3.90
N LYS A 87 -5.08 14.44 4.38
CA LYS A 87 -6.10 13.80 3.53
C LYS A 87 -6.65 14.75 2.45
N GLN A 88 -6.91 16.01 2.81
CA GLN A 88 -7.38 17.01 1.84
C GLN A 88 -6.33 17.29 0.77
N ILE A 89 -5.06 17.50 1.17
CA ILE A 89 -3.95 17.70 0.23
C ILE A 89 -3.82 16.48 -0.69
N LEU A 90 -3.84 15.26 -0.14
CA LEU A 90 -3.75 14.04 -0.93
C LEU A 90 -4.90 13.91 -1.94
N GLN A 91 -6.14 14.23 -1.55
CA GLN A 91 -7.28 14.20 -2.47
C GLN A 91 -7.14 15.21 -3.60
N VAL A 92 -6.77 16.45 -3.29
CA VAL A 92 -6.58 17.50 -4.31
C VAL A 92 -5.46 17.11 -5.28
N THR A 93 -4.33 16.63 -4.76
CA THR A 93 -3.21 16.17 -5.59
C THR A 93 -3.62 14.96 -6.43
N ALA A 94 -4.34 13.98 -5.87
CA ALA A 94 -4.78 12.81 -6.62
C ALA A 94 -5.73 13.19 -7.78
N VAL A 95 -6.68 14.10 -7.55
CA VAL A 95 -7.55 14.61 -8.62
C VAL A 95 -6.72 15.34 -9.68
N ALA A 96 -5.77 16.18 -9.28
CA ALA A 96 -4.91 16.88 -10.22
C ALA A 96 -4.06 15.91 -11.07
N THR A 97 -3.48 14.88 -10.46
CA THR A 97 -2.72 13.85 -11.18
C THR A 97 -3.60 13.08 -12.16
N LEU A 98 -4.82 12.69 -11.77
CA LEU A 98 -5.74 11.99 -12.68
C LEU A 98 -6.14 12.86 -13.88
N VAL A 99 -6.39 14.15 -13.66
CA VAL A 99 -6.67 15.09 -14.75
C VAL A 99 -5.45 15.23 -15.67
N LEU A 100 -4.24 15.33 -15.10
CA LEU A 100 -3.01 15.39 -15.88
C LEU A 100 -2.80 14.12 -16.71
N GLU A 101 -2.96 12.92 -16.12
CA GLU A 101 -2.86 11.65 -16.84
C GLU A 101 -3.88 11.56 -17.99
N PHE A 102 -5.13 11.97 -17.74
CA PHE A 102 -6.16 12.01 -18.77
C PHE A 102 -5.76 12.92 -19.95
N LEU A 103 -5.24 14.12 -19.66
CA LEU A 103 -4.77 15.06 -20.69
C LEU A 103 -3.57 14.50 -21.47
N LEU A 104 -2.63 13.84 -20.78
CA LEU A 104 -1.47 13.22 -21.43
C LEU A 104 -1.88 12.08 -22.37
N ILE A 105 -2.80 11.21 -21.93
CA ILE A 105 -3.33 10.13 -22.77
C ILE A 105 -4.05 10.71 -23.98
N PHE A 106 -4.88 11.74 -23.79
CA PHE A 106 -5.58 12.40 -24.88
C PHE A 106 -4.64 13.07 -25.89
N ALA A 107 -3.51 13.64 -25.44
CA ALA A 107 -2.51 14.25 -26.32
C ALA A 107 -1.62 13.24 -27.05
N LEU A 108 -1.49 12.00 -26.52
CA LEU A 108 -0.69 10.94 -27.12
C LEU A 108 -1.47 10.05 -28.12
N ILE A 109 -2.80 10.10 -28.09
CA ILE A 109 -3.72 9.44 -29.04
C ILE A 109 -3.92 10.35 -30.26
#